data_AF-A0A841JSN3-F1
#
_entry.id   AF-A0A841JSN3-F1
#
_cell.length_a   1.000
_cell.length_b   1.000
_cell.length_c   1.000
_cell.angle_alpha   90.00
_cell.angle_beta   90.00
_cell.angle_gamma   90.00
#
_symmetry.space_group_name_H-M   'P 1'
#
loop_
_entity.id
_entity.type
_entity.pdbx_description
1 polymer ?
#
loop_
_entity_poly.entity_id
_entity_poly.type
_entity_poly.pdbx_seq_one_letter_code
_entity_poly.pdbx_strand_id
1 'polypeptide(L)'
;MFSSLNAVSKNIRTRILIMYVGLLLFNAGAWLWAIVSFRHYPLLLGTAFLAYSFGLRHAVDADHIAAIDNVTRKFMQEGKRPVAVGLMFSLGHSTIVVIGSIAIASAASVLRHRIDVFREIGGLIGTLVSTAFLFGIAFVNLAVLRSVYRVFVSVRNGAPYIEEDLNLLLAGRGLLARIFRPMFAMIQHSWHMYPLGLLFGLGFDTATEIGLLSISATEVSKGLSIWTTLVFPALFAAGMSLVDATDNVLMLGAYGWAFVKPIRKLYYNMTITLVSVIVAVVVGGIETLGLIEARFHLNGVFWDVVRKLNGNFGTLGYFIISFFACSWILSIAFYKWQRLDDLQVLDDLEIQA
;
A
#
# COMPACT_ATOMS: atom_id res chain seq x y z
N MET A 1 20.78 19.68 -18.82
CA MET A 1 20.05 18.43 -18.48
C MET A 1 20.44 17.85 -17.12
N PHE A 2 21.73 17.80 -16.76
CA PHE A 2 22.17 17.30 -15.45
C PHE A 2 21.73 18.13 -14.23
N SER A 3 21.56 19.46 -14.37
CA SER A 3 21.10 20.32 -13.27
C SER A 3 19.62 20.10 -12.91
N SER A 4 18.76 19.78 -13.88
CA SER A 4 17.33 19.53 -13.63
C SER A 4 17.08 18.17 -12.98
N LEU A 5 17.82 17.13 -13.37
CA LEU A 5 17.77 15.81 -12.73
C LEU A 5 18.24 15.87 -11.27
N ASN A 6 19.29 16.66 -10.98
CA ASN A 6 19.77 16.90 -9.62
C ASN A 6 18.82 17.76 -8.78
N ALA A 7 18.11 18.71 -9.39
CA ALA A 7 17.09 19.51 -8.70
C ALA A 7 15.84 18.68 -8.35
N VAL A 8 15.38 17.81 -9.26
CA VAL A 8 14.25 16.90 -9.04
C VAL A 8 14.58 15.88 -7.94
N SER A 9 15.80 15.30 -7.94
CA SER A 9 16.22 14.36 -6.92
C SER A 9 16.36 15.00 -5.54
N LYS A 10 16.88 16.24 -5.45
CA LYS A 10 16.93 17.02 -4.20
C LYS A 10 15.54 17.35 -3.65
N ASN A 11 14.59 17.70 -4.51
CA ASN A 11 13.22 18.01 -4.09
C ASN A 11 12.52 16.77 -3.50
N ILE A 12 12.69 15.60 -4.13
CA ILE A 12 12.13 14.33 -3.62
C ILE A 12 12.72 13.96 -2.25
N ARG A 13 14.05 14.01 -2.10
CA ARG A 13 14.72 13.73 -0.82
C ARG A 13 14.23 14.65 0.30
N THR A 14 14.02 15.93 -0.01
CA THR A 14 13.50 16.91 0.94
C THR A 14 12.07 16.56 1.36
N ARG A 15 11.20 16.19 0.41
CA ARG A 15 9.82 15.75 0.73
C ARG A 15 9.79 14.47 1.58
N ILE A 16 10.64 13.50 1.26
CA ILE A 16 10.80 12.27 2.05
C ILE A 16 11.26 12.61 3.46
N LEU A 17 12.26 13.48 3.60
CA LEU A 17 12.76 13.92 4.90
C LEU A 17 11.67 14.61 5.72
N ILE A 18 10.94 15.57 5.15
CA ILE A 18 9.84 16.27 5.82
C ILE A 18 8.78 15.26 6.29
N MET A 19 8.41 14.31 5.44
CA MET A 19 7.44 13.28 5.79
C MET A 19 7.92 12.41 6.96
N TYR A 20 9.15 11.90 6.92
CA TYR A 20 9.70 11.09 8.02
C TYR A 20 9.87 11.88 9.31
N VAL A 21 10.26 13.15 9.25
CA VAL A 21 10.29 14.01 10.44
C VAL A 21 8.89 14.13 11.03
N GLY A 22 7.86 14.36 10.21
CA GLY A 22 6.47 14.37 10.67
C GLY A 22 6.03 13.04 11.30
N LEU A 23 6.36 11.91 10.67
CA LEU A 23 6.05 10.57 11.17
C LEU A 23 6.76 10.27 12.50
N LEU A 24 8.03 10.64 12.64
CA LEU A 24 8.80 10.45 13.86
C LEU A 24 8.26 11.32 14.99
N LEU A 25 7.89 12.57 14.70
CA LEU A 25 7.25 13.46 15.68
C LEU A 25 5.88 12.92 16.11
N PHE A 26 5.07 12.42 15.18
CA PHE A 26 3.78 11.80 15.50
C PHE A 26 3.95 10.55 16.36
N ASN A 27 4.89 9.67 16.00
CA ASN A 27 5.21 8.47 16.77
C ASN A 27 5.70 8.82 18.18
N ALA A 28 6.66 9.74 18.30
CA ALA A 28 7.17 10.20 19.59
C ALA A 28 6.07 10.85 20.43
N GLY A 29 5.19 11.65 19.82
CA GLY A 29 4.05 12.27 20.47
C GLY A 29 3.03 11.26 20.99
N ALA A 30 2.69 10.24 20.19
CA ALA A 30 1.76 9.18 20.59
C ALA A 30 2.33 8.35 21.76
N TRP A 31 3.62 8.00 21.71
CA TRP A 31 4.29 7.29 22.80
C TRP A 31 4.44 8.14 24.07
N LEU A 32 4.78 9.43 23.93
CA LEU A 32 4.82 10.36 25.05
C LEU A 32 3.44 10.49 25.70
N TRP A 33 2.39 10.61 24.89
CA TRP A 33 1.00 10.65 25.38
C TRP A 33 0.64 9.38 26.15
N ALA A 34 1.07 8.20 25.68
CA ALA A 34 0.88 6.94 26.39
C ALA A 34 1.60 6.90 27.74
N ILE A 35 2.88 7.29 27.78
CA ILE A 35 3.69 7.31 29.00
C ILE A 35 3.07 8.24 30.05
N VAL A 36 2.65 9.43 29.63
CA VAL A 36 2.03 10.42 30.52
C VAL A 36 0.67 9.93 31.03
N SER A 37 -0.17 9.36 30.15
CA SER A 37 -1.52 8.92 30.49
C SER A 37 -1.54 7.67 31.38
N PHE A 38 -0.58 6.76 31.18
CA PHE A 38 -0.51 5.47 31.88
C PHE A 38 0.51 5.45 33.03
N ARG A 39 1.04 6.60 33.46
CA ARG A 39 2.03 6.69 34.55
C ARG A 39 1.59 6.02 35.86
N HIS A 40 0.28 6.00 36.14
CA HIS A 40 -0.31 5.36 37.33
C HIS A 40 -0.80 3.93 37.07
N TYR A 41 -0.75 3.47 35.81
CA TYR A 41 -1.18 2.15 35.37
C TYR A 41 -0.13 1.53 34.43
N PRO A 42 1.08 1.20 34.91
CA PRO A 42 2.19 0.79 34.04
C PRO A 42 1.90 -0.46 33.19
N LEU A 43 1.01 -1.34 33.65
CA LEU A 43 0.55 -2.52 32.90
C LEU A 43 -0.11 -2.14 31.56
N LEU A 44 -0.73 -0.96 31.46
CA LEU A 44 -1.34 -0.47 30.22
C LEU A 44 -0.32 -0.06 29.17
N LEU A 45 0.95 0.15 29.54
CA LEU A 45 2.02 0.34 28.56
C LEU A 45 2.28 -0.94 27.75
N GLY A 46 2.06 -2.12 28.33
CA GLY A 46 2.06 -3.39 27.60
C GLY A 46 0.94 -3.44 26.56
N THR A 47 -0.27 -3.03 26.95
CA THR A 47 -1.42 -2.91 26.04
C THR A 47 -1.19 -1.85 24.95
N ALA A 48 -0.54 -0.74 25.29
CA ALA A 48 -0.14 0.31 24.35
C ALA A 48 0.87 -0.23 23.31
N PHE A 49 1.85 -1.02 23.76
CA PHE A 49 2.78 -1.71 22.87
C PHE A 49 2.08 -2.71 21.95
N LEU A 50 1.09 -3.45 22.45
CA LEU A 50 0.26 -4.33 21.62
C LEU A 50 -0.51 -3.54 20.57
N ALA A 51 -1.14 -2.42 20.94
CA ALA A 51 -1.86 -1.56 20.00
C ALA A 51 -0.94 -1.01 18.90
N TYR A 52 0.26 -0.56 19.26
CA TYR A 52 1.28 -0.14 18.30
C TYR A 52 1.71 -1.29 17.38
N SER A 53 1.93 -2.47 17.95
CA SER A 53 2.31 -3.69 17.20
C SER A 53 1.21 -4.15 16.25
N PHE A 54 -0.07 -4.01 16.63
CA PHE A 54 -1.20 -4.25 15.74
C PHE A 54 -1.21 -3.27 14.57
N GLY A 55 -0.90 -1.99 14.79
CA GLY A 55 -0.78 -1.01 13.70
C GLY A 55 0.35 -1.35 12.73
N LEU A 56 1.54 -1.66 13.26
CA LEU A 56 2.67 -2.14 12.43
C LEU A 56 2.30 -3.40 11.64
N ARG A 57 1.63 -4.35 12.29
CA ARG A 57 1.26 -5.63 11.70
C ARG A 57 0.22 -5.47 10.59
N HIS A 58 -0.76 -4.62 10.84
CA HIS A 58 -1.90 -4.38 9.97
C HIS A 58 -1.50 -3.66 8.68
N ALA A 59 -0.54 -2.72 8.75
CA ALA A 59 0.06 -2.12 7.57
C ALA A 59 0.72 -3.14 6.61
N VAL A 60 1.09 -4.31 7.12
CA VAL A 60 1.65 -5.39 6.32
C VAL A 60 0.55 -6.28 5.73
N ASP A 61 -0.73 -5.97 5.92
CA ASP A 61 -1.80 -6.73 5.27
C ASP A 61 -1.75 -6.54 3.75
N ALA A 62 -2.14 -7.60 3.04
CA ALA A 62 -1.83 -7.75 1.61
C ALA A 62 -2.59 -6.75 0.74
N ASP A 63 -3.75 -6.29 1.20
CA ASP A 63 -4.60 -5.27 0.60
C ASP A 63 -3.97 -3.87 0.67
N HIS A 64 -3.34 -3.51 1.79
CA HIS A 64 -2.62 -2.24 1.94
C HIS A 64 -1.42 -2.16 1.01
N ILE A 65 -0.57 -3.18 1.03
CA ILE A 65 0.61 -3.29 0.15
C ILE A 65 0.15 -3.23 -1.30
N ALA A 66 -0.88 -4.02 -1.67
CA ALA A 66 -1.39 -4.03 -3.04
C ALA A 66 -1.92 -2.65 -3.45
N ALA A 67 -2.73 -1.98 -2.63
CA ALA A 67 -3.29 -0.67 -2.97
C ALA A 67 -2.21 0.41 -3.12
N ILE A 68 -1.30 0.52 -2.15
CA ILE A 68 -0.23 1.51 -2.12
C ILE A 68 0.73 1.30 -3.29
N ASP A 69 1.16 0.05 -3.52
CA ASP A 69 2.08 -0.29 -4.60
C ASP A 69 1.48 0.09 -5.96
N ASN A 70 0.26 -0.38 -6.23
CA ASN A 70 -0.38 -0.16 -7.52
C ASN A 70 -0.57 1.32 -7.85
N VAL A 71 -0.98 2.13 -6.88
CA VAL A 71 -1.14 3.58 -7.08
C VAL A 71 0.22 4.27 -7.24
N THR A 72 1.22 3.87 -6.46
CA THR A 72 2.59 4.36 -6.60
C THR A 72 3.11 4.09 -8.02
N ARG A 73 2.89 2.88 -8.52
CA ARG A 73 3.29 2.46 -9.86
C ARG A 73 2.59 3.22 -10.97
N LYS A 74 1.26 3.38 -10.86
CA LYS A 74 0.46 4.19 -11.79
C LYS A 74 1.03 5.60 -11.92
N PHE A 75 1.29 6.27 -10.79
CA PHE A 75 1.86 7.61 -10.80
C PHE A 75 3.29 7.66 -11.33
N MET A 76 4.11 6.65 -11.05
CA MET A 76 5.44 6.52 -11.62
C MET A 76 5.42 6.39 -13.15
N GLN A 77 4.42 5.68 -13.70
CA GLN A 77 4.21 5.56 -15.16
C GLN A 77 3.71 6.87 -15.77
N GLU A 78 2.95 7.68 -15.03
CA GLU A 78 2.57 9.04 -15.40
C GLU A 78 3.74 10.05 -15.27
N GLY A 79 4.95 9.60 -14.93
CA GLY A 79 6.12 10.46 -14.74
C GLY A 79 6.13 11.24 -13.42
N LYS A 80 5.18 10.98 -12.51
CA LYS A 80 5.09 11.59 -11.18
C LYS A 80 6.02 10.87 -10.20
N ARG A 81 6.29 11.54 -9.07
CA ARG A 81 7.10 11.01 -7.96
C ARG A 81 6.32 11.13 -6.64
N PRO A 82 5.33 10.24 -6.41
CA PRO A 82 4.41 10.36 -5.29
C PRO A 82 5.05 9.86 -3.98
N VAL A 83 5.34 10.79 -3.06
CA VAL A 83 5.98 10.46 -1.77
C VAL A 83 4.97 10.17 -0.66
N ALA A 84 3.71 10.58 -0.81
CA ALA A 84 2.71 10.59 0.27
C ALA A 84 1.54 9.60 0.06
N VAL A 85 1.64 8.65 -0.87
CA VAL A 85 0.52 7.72 -1.20
C VAL A 85 0.19 6.84 0.00
N GLY A 86 1.20 6.19 0.59
CA GLY A 86 1.01 5.33 1.76
C GLY A 86 0.60 6.11 3.02
N LEU A 87 1.17 7.30 3.22
CA LEU A 87 0.77 8.18 4.33
C LEU A 87 -0.71 8.59 4.23
N MET A 88 -1.17 9.02 3.05
CA MET A 88 -2.56 9.44 2.88
C MET A 88 -3.53 8.28 3.04
N PHE A 89 -3.16 7.10 2.53
CA PHE A 89 -3.93 5.87 2.73
C PHE A 89 -4.09 5.52 4.21
N SER A 90 -2.98 5.42 4.95
CA SER A 90 -2.99 5.09 6.37
C SER A 90 -3.72 6.11 7.24
N LEU A 91 -3.62 7.41 6.93
CA LEU A 91 -4.39 8.45 7.63
C LEU A 91 -5.90 8.30 7.41
N GLY A 92 -6.30 7.99 6.18
CA GLY A 92 -7.69 7.68 5.85
C GLY A 92 -8.19 6.48 6.64
N HIS A 93 -7.47 5.35 6.56
CA HIS A 93 -7.82 4.13 7.27
C HIS A 93 -7.90 4.35 8.79
N SER A 94 -6.86 4.96 9.37
CA SER A 94 -6.76 5.24 10.81
C SER A 94 -7.89 6.13 11.32
N THR A 95 -8.48 6.96 10.45
CA THR A 95 -9.64 7.79 10.82
C THR A 95 -10.85 6.91 11.15
N ILE A 96 -11.13 5.86 10.37
CA ILE A 96 -12.19 4.90 10.69
C ILE A 96 -11.86 4.14 11.96
N VAL A 97 -10.60 3.70 12.14
CA VAL A 97 -10.18 3.00 13.35
C VAL A 97 -10.40 3.85 14.60
N VAL A 98 -10.02 5.13 14.58
CA VAL A 98 -10.25 6.06 15.70
C VAL A 98 -11.75 6.26 15.96
N ILE A 99 -12.55 6.49 14.90
CA ILE A 99 -14.01 6.65 15.01
C ILE A 99 -14.64 5.37 15.58
N GLY A 100 -14.22 4.20 15.10
CA GLY A 100 -14.66 2.89 15.57
C GLY A 100 -14.30 2.68 17.04
N SER A 101 -13.08 3.03 17.45
CA SER A 101 -12.65 2.97 18.85
C SER A 101 -13.53 3.86 19.73
N ILE A 102 -13.83 5.09 19.31
CA ILE A 102 -14.73 6.00 20.06
C ILE A 102 -16.14 5.42 20.13
N ALA A 103 -16.67 4.95 19.01
CA ALA A 103 -18.02 4.41 18.92
C ALA A 103 -18.19 3.19 19.84
N ILE A 104 -17.24 2.26 19.79
CA ILE A 104 -17.25 1.04 20.61
C ILE A 104 -16.98 1.36 22.08
N ALA A 105 -16.03 2.23 22.39
CA ALA A 105 -15.79 2.70 23.76
C ALA A 105 -17.06 3.35 24.37
N SER A 106 -17.75 4.18 23.59
CA SER A 106 -18.99 4.85 24.03
C SER A 106 -20.13 3.83 24.19
N ALA A 107 -20.26 2.90 23.25
CA ALA A 107 -21.29 1.86 23.33
C ALA A 107 -21.02 0.84 24.45
N ALA A 108 -19.77 0.54 24.79
CA ALA A 108 -19.41 -0.25 25.97
C ALA A 108 -19.93 0.40 27.27
N SER A 109 -20.07 1.73 27.29
CA SER A 109 -20.65 2.47 28.41
C SER A 109 -22.19 2.59 28.39
N VAL A 110 -22.86 2.38 27.24
CA VAL A 110 -24.30 2.72 27.07
C VAL A 110 -25.18 1.64 26.38
N LEU A 111 -24.69 0.81 25.45
CA LEU A 111 -25.55 -0.16 24.72
C LEU A 111 -24.77 -1.24 23.95
N ARG A 112 -25.09 -2.54 24.16
CA ARG A 112 -24.41 -3.67 23.50
C ARG A 112 -24.98 -4.09 22.13
N HIS A 113 -26.22 -3.74 21.78
CA HIS A 113 -26.94 -4.36 20.65
C HIS A 113 -26.88 -3.63 19.28
N ARG A 114 -26.27 -2.43 19.17
CA ARG A 114 -26.27 -1.64 17.92
C ARG A 114 -24.94 -1.69 17.14
N ILE A 115 -23.87 -2.17 17.76
CA ILE A 115 -22.52 -2.17 17.16
C ILE A 115 -22.40 -3.24 16.07
N ASP A 116 -22.97 -4.42 16.30
CA ASP A 116 -22.80 -5.58 15.41
C ASP A 116 -23.30 -5.30 13.99
N VAL A 117 -24.44 -4.61 13.86
CA VAL A 117 -25.02 -4.23 12.56
C VAL A 117 -24.14 -3.24 11.81
N PHE A 118 -23.57 -2.24 12.49
CA PHE A 118 -22.66 -1.27 11.85
C PHE A 118 -21.39 -1.93 11.38
N ARG A 119 -20.88 -2.90 12.15
CA ARG A 119 -19.66 -3.64 11.80
C ARG A 119 -19.88 -4.55 10.60
N GLU A 120 -21.00 -5.27 10.55
CA GLU A 120 -21.34 -6.14 9.42
C GLU A 120 -21.56 -5.36 8.11
N ILE A 121 -22.30 -4.25 8.17
CA ILE A 121 -22.55 -3.39 6.99
C ILE A 121 -21.25 -2.69 6.55
N GLY A 122 -20.50 -2.14 7.51
CA GLY A 122 -19.20 -1.52 7.24
C GLY A 122 -18.26 -2.49 6.54
N GLY A 123 -18.11 -3.70 7.10
CA GLY A 123 -17.17 -4.69 6.57
C GLY A 123 -17.53 -5.19 5.18
N LEU A 124 -18.82 -5.39 4.92
CA LEU A 124 -19.32 -5.70 3.57
C LEU A 124 -18.97 -4.59 2.57
N ILE A 125 -19.24 -3.33 2.92
CA ILE A 125 -18.96 -2.19 2.04
C ILE A 125 -17.45 -2.06 1.81
N GLY A 126 -16.65 -2.13 2.88
CA GLY A 126 -15.20 -2.01 2.81
C GLY A 126 -14.57 -3.09 1.94
N THR A 127 -14.93 -4.36 2.17
CA THR A 127 -14.44 -5.49 1.38
C THR A 127 -14.86 -5.39 -0.09
N LEU A 128 -16.13 -5.06 -0.38
CA LEU A 128 -16.60 -4.89 -1.76
C LEU A 128 -15.85 -3.79 -2.50
N VAL A 129 -15.64 -2.65 -1.84
CA VAL A 129 -14.90 -1.53 -2.43
C VAL A 129 -13.43 -1.87 -2.62
N SER A 130 -12.77 -2.49 -1.63
CA SER A 130 -11.37 -2.94 -1.70
C SER A 130 -11.18 -3.90 -2.87
N THR A 131 -11.98 -4.97 -2.91
CA THR A 131 -11.93 -5.98 -3.96
C THR A 131 -12.18 -5.38 -5.35
N ALA A 132 -13.21 -4.54 -5.49
CA ALA A 132 -13.50 -3.87 -6.77
C ALA A 132 -12.34 -2.97 -7.21
N PHE A 133 -11.74 -2.25 -6.27
CA PHE A 133 -10.58 -1.40 -6.52
C PHE A 133 -9.35 -2.21 -6.96
N LEU A 134 -9.00 -3.28 -6.23
CA LEU A 134 -7.87 -4.16 -6.51
C LEU A 134 -8.00 -4.81 -7.90
N PHE A 135 -9.16 -5.39 -8.21
CA PHE A 135 -9.39 -5.95 -9.56
C PHE A 135 -9.39 -4.89 -10.64
N GLY A 136 -9.95 -3.72 -10.35
CA GLY A 136 -9.96 -2.62 -11.29
C GLY A 136 -8.55 -2.18 -11.68
N ILE A 137 -7.71 -1.94 -10.68
CA ILE A 137 -6.31 -1.59 -10.90
C ILE A 137 -5.51 -2.73 -11.53
N ALA A 138 -5.78 -3.99 -11.17
CA ALA A 138 -5.15 -5.15 -11.79
C ALA A 138 -5.42 -5.18 -13.29
N PHE A 139 -6.65 -4.87 -13.70
CA PHE A 139 -7.05 -4.82 -15.11
C PHE A 139 -6.35 -3.70 -15.87
N VAL A 140 -6.28 -2.51 -15.27
CA VAL A 140 -5.49 -1.39 -15.77
C VAL A 140 -4.03 -1.81 -15.99
N ASN A 141 -3.43 -2.46 -15.00
CA ASN A 141 -2.04 -2.89 -15.06
C ASN A 141 -1.80 -4.01 -16.08
N LEU A 142 -2.79 -4.87 -16.33
CA LEU A 142 -2.73 -5.87 -17.39
C LEU A 142 -2.75 -5.21 -18.79
N ALA A 143 -3.52 -4.15 -18.97
CA ALA A 143 -3.51 -3.36 -20.20
C ALA A 143 -2.14 -2.69 -20.44
N VAL A 144 -1.54 -2.13 -19.38
CA VAL A 144 -0.17 -1.58 -19.43
C VAL A 144 0.84 -2.68 -19.76
N LEU A 145 0.76 -3.84 -19.10
CA LEU A 145 1.65 -4.97 -19.35
C LEU A 145 1.65 -5.37 -20.83
N ARG A 146 0.46 -5.48 -21.42
CA ARG A 146 0.29 -5.84 -22.84
C ARG A 146 0.92 -4.81 -23.76
N SER A 147 0.82 -3.52 -23.42
CA SER A 147 1.44 -2.42 -24.17
C SER A 147 2.98 -2.51 -24.11
N VAL A 148 3.54 -2.61 -22.91
CA VAL A 148 4.99 -2.71 -22.68
C VAL A 148 5.56 -3.98 -23.34
N TYR A 149 4.86 -5.10 -23.26
CA TYR A 149 5.26 -6.35 -23.90
C TYR A 149 5.31 -6.25 -25.43
N ARG A 150 4.35 -5.55 -26.06
CA ARG A 150 4.37 -5.32 -27.51
C ARG A 150 5.60 -4.52 -27.94
N VAL A 151 5.91 -3.44 -27.21
CA VAL A 151 7.10 -2.62 -27.48
C VAL A 151 8.37 -3.46 -27.29
N PHE A 152 8.43 -4.27 -26.23
CA PHE A 152 9.55 -5.16 -25.98
C PHE A 152 9.80 -6.14 -27.13
N VAL A 153 8.75 -6.80 -27.63
CA VAL A 153 8.85 -7.71 -28.79
C VAL A 153 9.32 -6.96 -30.03
N SER A 154 8.81 -5.74 -30.27
CA SER A 154 9.22 -4.93 -31.44
C SER A 154 10.71 -4.56 -31.39
N VAL A 155 11.21 -4.11 -30.23
CA VAL A 155 12.63 -3.76 -30.04
C VAL A 155 13.51 -5.00 -30.14
N ARG A 156 13.06 -6.14 -29.59
CA ARG A 156 13.75 -7.43 -29.71
C ARG A 156 13.88 -7.88 -31.17
N ASN A 157 12.92 -7.54 -32.02
CA ASN A 157 12.92 -7.84 -33.45
C ASN A 157 13.71 -6.81 -34.30
N GLY A 158 14.47 -5.91 -33.67
CA GLY A 158 15.38 -4.97 -34.35
C GLY A 158 14.76 -3.61 -34.72
N ALA A 159 13.53 -3.31 -34.29
CA ALA A 159 12.95 -1.98 -34.47
C ALA A 159 13.61 -0.94 -33.55
N PRO A 160 13.79 0.32 -33.99
CA PRO A 160 14.35 1.37 -33.14
C PRO A 160 13.45 1.62 -31.93
N TYR A 161 14.05 1.79 -30.75
CA TYR A 161 13.33 2.18 -29.54
C TYR A 161 12.95 3.67 -29.63
N ILE A 162 11.71 3.95 -29.99
CA ILE A 162 11.15 5.31 -30.00
C ILE A 162 10.43 5.52 -28.68
N GLU A 163 11.00 6.35 -27.79
CA GLU A 163 10.45 6.60 -26.45
C GLU A 163 9.05 7.28 -26.51
N GLU A 164 8.74 7.96 -27.62
CA GLU A 164 7.43 8.56 -27.91
C GLU A 164 6.32 7.53 -28.13
N ASP A 165 6.60 6.32 -28.64
CA ASP A 165 5.58 5.30 -28.84
C ASP A 165 5.04 4.74 -27.51
N LEU A 166 5.90 4.66 -26.48
CA LEU A 166 5.48 4.23 -25.14
C LEU A 166 4.55 5.27 -24.50
N ASN A 167 4.88 6.55 -24.64
CA ASN A 167 4.04 7.65 -24.17
C ASN A 167 2.77 7.80 -25.00
N LEU A 168 2.79 7.58 -26.32
CA LEU A 168 1.61 7.60 -27.20
C LEU A 168 0.67 6.41 -26.99
N LEU A 169 1.21 5.22 -26.67
CA LEU A 169 0.42 4.04 -26.33
C LEU A 169 -0.22 4.16 -24.94
N LEU A 170 0.45 4.81 -23.99
CA LEU A 170 -0.12 5.19 -22.69
C LEU A 170 -1.08 6.39 -22.83
N ALA A 171 -0.82 7.31 -23.77
CA ALA A 171 -1.61 8.52 -24.06
C ALA A 171 -2.72 8.30 -25.11
N GLY A 172 -3.49 7.22 -24.97
CA GLY A 172 -4.93 7.34 -25.16
C GLY A 172 -5.50 7.29 -26.59
N ARG A 173 -4.96 6.47 -27.50
CA ARG A 173 -5.62 6.24 -28.81
C ARG A 173 -6.37 4.90 -28.96
N GLY A 174 -6.35 4.04 -27.95
CA GLY A 174 -7.04 2.73 -27.98
C GLY A 174 -8.45 2.73 -27.35
N LEU A 175 -9.33 1.85 -27.85
CA LEU A 175 -10.67 1.59 -27.29
C LEU A 175 -10.60 1.18 -25.80
N LEU A 176 -9.56 0.40 -25.43
CA LEU A 176 -9.21 0.06 -24.06
C LEU A 176 -8.84 1.30 -23.22
N ALA A 177 -8.07 2.24 -23.76
CA ALA A 177 -7.70 3.45 -23.02
C ALA A 177 -8.92 4.36 -22.74
N ARG A 178 -9.94 4.32 -23.61
CA ARG A 178 -11.20 5.05 -23.42
C ARG A 178 -12.08 4.40 -22.34
N ILE A 179 -12.10 3.07 -22.29
CA ILE A 179 -12.80 2.29 -21.26
C ILE A 179 -12.12 2.44 -19.88
N PHE A 180 -10.79 2.50 -19.82
CA PHE A 180 -10.04 2.62 -18.55
C PHE A 180 -9.81 4.05 -18.05
N ARG A 181 -10.08 5.06 -18.89
CA ARG A 181 -9.92 6.46 -18.53
C ARG A 181 -10.59 6.86 -17.20
N PRO A 182 -11.82 6.40 -16.87
CA PRO A 182 -12.47 6.72 -15.60
C PRO A 182 -11.69 6.18 -14.38
N MET A 183 -11.10 5.00 -14.50
CA MET A 183 -10.33 4.38 -13.42
C MET A 183 -8.97 5.04 -13.23
N PHE A 184 -8.28 5.40 -14.33
CA PHE A 184 -7.07 6.23 -14.25
C PHE A 184 -7.35 7.63 -13.69
N ALA A 185 -8.56 8.16 -13.95
CA ALA A 185 -8.99 9.47 -13.46
C ALA A 185 -9.44 9.46 -11.98
N MET A 186 -9.66 8.29 -11.37
CA MET A 186 -10.15 8.19 -9.99
C MET A 186 -9.08 8.67 -8.98
N ILE A 187 -7.83 8.25 -9.16
CA ILE A 187 -6.71 8.61 -8.28
C ILE A 187 -5.66 9.39 -9.07
N GLN A 188 -5.72 10.72 -8.98
CA GLN A 188 -4.83 11.63 -9.74
C GLN A 188 -3.76 12.29 -8.86
N HIS A 189 -4.02 12.39 -7.55
CA HIS A 189 -3.14 12.98 -6.55
C HIS A 189 -2.98 12.03 -5.36
N SER A 190 -1.84 12.11 -4.65
CA SER A 190 -1.58 11.26 -3.47
C SER A 190 -2.65 11.40 -2.38
N TRP A 191 -3.27 12.58 -2.22
CA TRP A 191 -4.32 12.78 -1.21
C TRP A 191 -5.60 11.99 -1.51
N HIS A 192 -5.86 11.59 -2.77
CA HIS A 192 -7.02 10.75 -3.12
C HIS A 192 -6.94 9.36 -2.46
N MET A 193 -5.77 8.98 -1.94
CA MET A 193 -5.63 7.76 -1.13
C MET A 193 -6.30 7.88 0.24
N TYR A 194 -6.54 9.09 0.76
CA TYR A 194 -7.24 9.27 2.03
C TYR A 194 -8.68 8.74 2.00
N PRO A 195 -9.56 9.15 1.06
CA PRO A 195 -10.89 8.56 0.97
C PRO A 195 -10.86 7.07 0.63
N LEU A 196 -9.86 6.59 -0.12
CA LEU A 196 -9.70 5.16 -0.35
C LEU A 196 -9.36 4.41 0.96
N GLY A 197 -8.44 4.96 1.75
CA GLY A 197 -8.07 4.43 3.07
C GLY A 197 -9.26 4.39 4.02
N LEU A 198 -10.11 5.43 4.03
CA LEU A 198 -11.36 5.41 4.79
C LEU A 198 -12.23 4.21 4.37
N LEU A 199 -12.39 3.97 3.07
CA LEU A 199 -13.22 2.87 2.56
C LEU A 199 -12.63 1.50 2.93
N PHE A 200 -11.30 1.35 2.90
CA PHE A 200 -10.62 0.13 3.35
C PHE A 200 -10.78 -0.08 4.86
N GLY A 201 -10.67 0.99 5.65
CA GLY A 201 -10.88 0.94 7.11
C GLY A 201 -12.31 0.60 7.53
N LEU A 202 -13.31 0.79 6.67
CA LEU A 202 -14.67 0.31 6.94
C LEU A 202 -14.76 -1.22 7.01
N GLY A 203 -13.76 -1.93 6.48
CA GLY A 203 -13.65 -3.38 6.49
C GLY A 203 -13.87 -4.02 7.86
N PHE A 204 -13.37 -3.45 8.97
CA PHE A 204 -13.49 -3.99 10.34
C PHE A 204 -13.22 -5.51 10.54
N ASP A 205 -12.59 -6.15 9.57
CA ASP A 205 -12.52 -7.61 9.44
C ASP A 205 -11.13 -8.16 9.80
N THR A 206 -10.16 -7.29 10.09
CA THR A 206 -8.81 -7.74 10.47
C THR A 206 -8.69 -8.00 11.96
N ALA A 207 -8.05 -9.11 12.31
CA ALA A 207 -7.87 -9.50 13.72
C ALA A 207 -7.17 -8.42 14.56
N THR A 208 -6.28 -7.63 13.94
CA THR A 208 -5.58 -6.49 14.54
C THR A 208 -6.52 -5.33 14.88
N GLU A 209 -7.40 -4.96 13.96
CA GLU A 209 -8.39 -3.90 14.18
C GLU A 209 -9.41 -4.33 15.23
N ILE A 210 -9.94 -5.54 15.12
CA ILE A 210 -10.88 -6.12 16.09
C ILE A 210 -10.25 -6.20 17.48
N GLY A 211 -8.98 -6.62 17.56
CA GLY A 211 -8.21 -6.67 18.79
C GLY A 211 -8.05 -5.29 19.42
N LEU A 212 -7.72 -4.27 18.62
CA LEU A 212 -7.59 -2.88 19.08
C LEU A 212 -8.93 -2.30 19.58
N LEU A 213 -10.01 -2.52 18.85
CA LEU A 213 -11.35 -2.08 19.24
C LEU A 213 -11.78 -2.77 20.54
N SER A 214 -11.46 -4.05 20.71
CA SER A 214 -11.71 -4.82 21.93
C SER A 214 -10.91 -4.30 23.12
N ILE A 215 -9.63 -3.97 22.92
CA ILE A 215 -8.80 -3.28 23.93
C ILE A 215 -9.48 -1.97 24.34
N SER A 216 -9.91 -1.16 23.36
CA SER A 216 -10.55 0.13 23.62
C SER A 216 -11.83 -0.02 24.43
N ALA A 217 -12.68 -0.99 24.08
CA ALA A 217 -13.90 -1.31 24.80
C ALA A 217 -13.64 -1.78 26.24
N THR A 218 -12.67 -2.68 26.40
CA THR A 218 -12.37 -3.34 27.66
C THR A 218 -11.82 -2.34 28.68
N GLU A 219 -10.91 -1.48 28.26
CA GLU A 219 -10.28 -0.52 29.17
C GLU A 219 -11.24 0.60 29.61
N VAL A 220 -12.16 1.03 28.74
CA VAL A 220 -13.25 1.94 29.14
C VAL A 220 -14.22 1.28 30.11
N SER A 221 -14.53 -0.01 29.91
CA SER A 221 -15.37 -0.77 30.82
C SER A 221 -14.74 -0.95 32.22
N LYS A 222 -13.40 -0.93 32.31
CA LYS A 222 -12.66 -0.92 33.58
C LYS A 222 -12.60 0.47 34.25
N GLY A 223 -13.22 1.49 33.65
CA GLY A 223 -13.32 2.84 34.20
C GLY A 223 -12.28 3.83 33.67
N LEU A 224 -11.48 3.49 32.65
CA LEU A 224 -10.64 4.49 31.99
C LEU A 224 -11.50 5.50 31.22
N SER A 225 -11.05 6.75 31.21
CA SER A 225 -11.69 7.79 30.41
C SER A 225 -11.54 7.49 28.92
N ILE A 226 -12.55 7.84 28.12
CA ILE A 226 -12.51 7.69 26.65
C ILE A 226 -11.28 8.40 26.07
N TRP A 227 -10.91 9.57 26.61
CA TRP A 227 -9.73 10.34 26.20
C TRP A 227 -8.42 9.58 26.43
N THR A 228 -8.31 8.86 27.54
CA THR A 228 -7.14 8.03 27.86
C THR A 228 -7.07 6.81 26.94
N THR A 229 -8.22 6.23 26.58
CA THR A 229 -8.30 5.09 25.68
C THR A 229 -7.93 5.43 24.23
N LEU A 230 -8.12 6.68 23.80
CA LEU A 230 -7.71 7.15 22.46
C LEU A 230 -6.20 7.04 22.20
N VAL A 231 -5.39 6.85 23.23
CA VAL A 231 -3.97 6.51 23.10
C VAL A 231 -3.78 5.24 22.25
N PHE A 232 -4.63 4.22 22.41
CA PHE A 232 -4.49 2.96 21.69
C PHE A 232 -4.66 3.11 20.17
N PRO A 233 -5.77 3.68 19.63
CA PRO A 233 -5.90 3.90 18.20
C PRO A 233 -4.90 4.94 17.66
N ALA A 234 -4.44 5.90 18.47
CA ALA A 234 -3.36 6.80 18.05
C ALA A 234 -2.03 6.07 17.86
N LEU A 235 -1.67 5.14 18.75
CA LEU A 235 -0.49 4.29 18.60
C LEU A 235 -0.61 3.32 17.44
N PHE A 236 -1.79 2.73 17.24
CA PHE A 236 -2.08 1.92 16.05
C PHE A 236 -1.83 2.73 14.76
N ALA A 237 -2.42 3.94 14.67
CA ALA A 237 -2.22 4.84 13.54
C ALA A 237 -0.75 5.24 13.35
N ALA A 238 -0.01 5.44 14.44
CA ALA A 238 1.41 5.77 14.41
C ALA A 238 2.27 4.64 13.82
N GLY A 239 2.03 3.40 14.24
CA GLY A 239 2.71 2.23 13.69
C GLY A 239 2.33 1.98 12.23
N MET A 240 1.04 2.02 11.92
CA MET A 240 0.52 1.78 10.59
C MET A 240 1.05 2.82 9.57
N SER A 241 0.94 4.11 9.90
CA SER A 241 1.39 5.19 9.01
C SER A 241 2.89 5.19 8.75
N LEU A 242 3.69 4.72 9.71
CA LEU A 242 5.13 4.55 9.52
C LEU A 242 5.44 3.47 8.49
N VAL A 243 4.78 2.32 8.58
CA VAL A 243 5.00 1.19 7.67
C VAL A 243 4.45 1.48 6.28
N ASP A 244 3.22 1.96 6.15
CA ASP A 244 2.60 2.28 4.85
C ASP A 244 3.37 3.39 4.10
N ALA A 245 3.85 4.42 4.83
CA ALA A 245 4.69 5.44 4.22
C ALA A 245 6.06 4.88 3.79
N THR A 246 6.62 3.95 4.56
CA THR A 246 7.88 3.28 4.21
C THR A 246 7.71 2.38 3.00
N ASP A 247 6.63 1.61 2.92
CA ASP A 247 6.27 0.81 1.74
C ASP A 247 6.23 1.70 0.48
N ASN A 248 5.50 2.83 0.53
CA ASN A 248 5.45 3.77 -0.58
C ASN A 248 6.85 4.30 -0.98
N VAL A 249 7.71 4.65 -0.02
CA VAL A 249 9.07 5.14 -0.31
C VAL A 249 9.95 4.05 -0.91
N LEU A 250 9.87 2.81 -0.39
CA LEU A 250 10.58 1.66 -0.94
C LEU A 250 10.15 1.40 -2.39
N MET A 251 8.84 1.43 -2.67
CA MET A 251 8.30 1.26 -4.02
C MET A 251 8.70 2.42 -4.94
N LEU A 252 8.73 3.67 -4.45
CA LEU A 252 9.25 4.82 -5.21
C LEU A 252 10.73 4.63 -5.59
N GLY A 253 11.52 4.06 -4.69
CA GLY A 253 12.93 3.71 -4.90
C GLY A 253 13.10 2.58 -5.92
N ALA A 254 12.39 1.46 -5.73
CA ALA A 254 12.40 0.30 -6.62
C ALA A 254 12.02 0.70 -8.06
N TYR A 255 10.98 1.53 -8.21
CA TYR A 255 10.54 2.03 -9.51
C TYR A 255 11.48 3.11 -10.07
N GLY A 256 12.10 3.91 -9.20
CA GLY A 256 13.02 4.96 -9.59
C GLY A 256 14.41 4.50 -10.00
N TRP A 257 14.85 3.31 -9.58
CA TRP A 257 16.18 2.78 -9.87
C TRP A 257 16.25 2.02 -11.22
N ALA A 258 15.13 1.54 -11.75
CA ALA A 258 15.05 0.79 -13.02
C ALA A 258 15.36 1.61 -14.30
N PHE A 259 15.94 2.81 -14.18
CA PHE A 259 16.13 3.77 -15.27
C PHE A 259 17.51 3.73 -15.96
N VAL A 260 18.32 2.69 -15.74
CA VAL A 260 19.64 2.55 -16.40
C VAL A 260 19.52 1.54 -17.57
N LYS A 261 19.61 2.06 -18.80
CA LYS A 261 19.49 1.40 -20.13
C LYS A 261 18.05 1.07 -20.63
N PRO A 262 17.66 1.44 -21.88
CA PRO A 262 16.27 1.34 -22.38
C PRO A 262 15.65 -0.06 -22.40
N ILE A 263 16.39 -1.08 -22.81
CA ILE A 263 15.91 -2.48 -22.87
C ILE A 263 15.73 -3.05 -21.46
N ARG A 264 16.62 -2.67 -20.54
CA ARG A 264 16.56 -3.07 -19.13
C ARG A 264 15.32 -2.45 -18.45
N LYS A 265 15.01 -1.18 -18.73
CA LYS A 265 13.79 -0.49 -18.31
C LYS A 265 12.52 -1.23 -18.75
N LEU A 266 12.44 -1.71 -20.00
CA LEU A 266 11.33 -2.52 -20.50
C LEU A 266 11.16 -3.82 -19.69
N TYR A 267 12.23 -4.58 -19.48
CA TYR A 267 12.17 -5.84 -18.74
C TYR A 267 11.75 -5.64 -17.28
N TYR A 268 12.35 -4.68 -16.57
CA TYR A 268 11.96 -4.35 -15.19
C TYR A 268 10.51 -3.90 -15.10
N ASN A 269 10.08 -2.98 -15.97
CA ASN A 269 8.69 -2.52 -15.98
C ASN A 269 7.72 -3.68 -16.24
N MET A 270 8.02 -4.61 -17.15
CA MET A 270 7.17 -5.79 -17.37
C MET A 270 7.11 -6.70 -16.14
N THR A 271 8.27 -7.06 -15.56
CA THR A 271 8.33 -7.97 -14.40
C THR A 271 7.59 -7.40 -13.20
N ILE A 272 7.89 -6.16 -12.84
CA ILE A 272 7.22 -5.45 -11.74
C ILE A 272 5.72 -5.33 -12.01
N THR A 273 5.35 -5.01 -13.25
CA THR A 273 3.94 -4.92 -13.63
C THR A 273 3.22 -6.25 -13.46
N LEU A 274 3.83 -7.34 -13.91
CA LEU A 274 3.28 -8.68 -13.78
C LEU A 274 3.10 -9.06 -12.31
N VAL A 275 4.12 -8.82 -11.48
CA VAL A 275 4.07 -9.09 -10.03
C VAL A 275 2.91 -8.32 -9.39
N SER A 276 2.82 -7.03 -9.65
CA SER A 276 1.77 -6.14 -9.11
C SER A 276 0.35 -6.57 -9.54
N VAL A 277 0.17 -7.03 -10.79
CA VAL A 277 -1.09 -7.64 -11.26
C VAL A 277 -1.40 -8.93 -10.52
N ILE A 278 -0.42 -9.83 -10.39
CA ILE A 278 -0.60 -11.11 -9.70
C ILE A 278 -1.00 -10.88 -8.25
N VAL A 279 -0.29 -9.99 -7.53
CA VAL A 279 -0.60 -9.64 -6.14
C VAL A 279 -2.02 -9.10 -6.04
N ALA A 280 -2.41 -8.12 -6.86
CA ALA A 280 -3.76 -7.56 -6.81
C ALA A 280 -4.87 -8.59 -7.10
N VAL A 281 -4.67 -9.49 -8.07
CA VAL A 281 -5.64 -10.55 -8.41
C VAL A 281 -5.73 -11.61 -7.31
N VAL A 282 -4.60 -12.00 -6.73
CA VAL A 282 -4.56 -12.99 -5.64
C VAL A 282 -5.23 -12.41 -4.39
N VAL A 283 -4.86 -11.19 -3.99
CA VAL A 283 -5.39 -10.53 -2.80
C VAL A 283 -6.88 -10.27 -2.96
N GLY A 284 -7.31 -9.59 -4.04
CA GLY A 284 -8.73 -9.33 -4.30
C GLY A 284 -9.54 -10.63 -4.50
N GLY A 285 -8.94 -11.67 -5.06
CA GLY A 285 -9.55 -12.99 -5.17
C GLY A 285 -9.79 -13.66 -3.82
N ILE A 286 -8.81 -13.62 -2.91
CA ILE A 286 -8.95 -14.18 -1.56
C ILE A 286 -10.01 -13.38 -0.77
N GLU A 287 -10.02 -12.05 -0.85
CA GLU A 287 -11.07 -11.22 -0.23
C GLU A 287 -12.46 -11.58 -0.76
N THR A 288 -12.62 -11.69 -2.09
CA THR A 288 -13.90 -12.05 -2.71
C THR A 288 -14.38 -13.41 -2.24
N LEU A 289 -13.49 -14.41 -2.25
CA LEU A 289 -13.81 -15.75 -1.82
C LEU A 289 -14.16 -15.77 -0.32
N GLY A 290 -13.45 -14.99 0.50
CA GLY A 290 -13.79 -14.79 1.91
C GLY A 290 -15.19 -14.21 2.10
N LEU A 291 -15.57 -13.23 1.28
CA LEU A 291 -16.90 -12.63 1.34
C LEU A 291 -18.01 -13.63 0.93
N ILE A 292 -17.78 -14.42 -0.12
CA ILE A 292 -18.72 -15.46 -0.56
C ILE A 292 -18.88 -16.54 0.52
N GLU A 293 -17.76 -16.98 1.11
CA GLU A 293 -17.74 -17.95 2.20
C GLU A 293 -18.56 -17.48 3.39
N ALA A 294 -18.33 -16.24 3.83
CA ALA A 294 -19.03 -15.63 4.96
C ALA A 294 -20.55 -15.50 4.74
N ARG A 295 -20.99 -15.16 3.51
CA ARG A 295 -22.42 -14.91 3.22
C ARG A 295 -23.23 -16.17 2.95
N PHE A 296 -22.62 -17.19 2.35
CA PHE A 296 -23.32 -18.42 1.96
C PHE A 296 -23.06 -19.60 2.91
N HIS A 297 -22.27 -19.40 3.98
CA HIS A 297 -21.90 -20.42 4.96
C HIS A 297 -21.40 -21.71 4.30
N LEU A 298 -20.53 -21.56 3.30
CA LEU A 298 -20.08 -22.68 2.48
C LEU A 298 -19.07 -23.53 3.24
N ASN A 299 -19.28 -24.85 3.18
CA ASN A 299 -18.46 -25.83 3.90
C ASN A 299 -17.70 -26.73 2.93
N GLY A 300 -16.51 -27.17 3.33
CA GLY A 300 -15.67 -28.12 2.58
C GLY A 300 -14.20 -27.72 2.56
N VAL A 301 -13.35 -28.65 2.14
CA VAL A 301 -11.88 -28.51 2.19
C VAL A 301 -11.38 -27.24 1.49
N PHE A 302 -11.98 -26.87 0.36
CA PHE A 302 -11.65 -25.63 -0.36
C PHE A 302 -11.96 -24.37 0.48
N TRP A 303 -13.16 -24.30 1.07
CA TRP A 303 -13.58 -23.15 1.88
C TRP A 303 -12.82 -23.06 3.20
N ASP A 304 -12.38 -24.19 3.76
CA ASP A 304 -11.50 -24.20 4.93
C ASP A 304 -10.11 -23.63 4.61
N VAL A 305 -9.58 -23.85 3.40
CA VAL A 305 -8.34 -23.22 2.94
C VAL A 305 -8.53 -21.71 2.76
N VAL A 306 -9.62 -21.28 2.12
CA VAL A 306 -9.96 -19.85 1.99
C VAL A 306 -10.07 -19.19 3.36
N ARG A 307 -10.78 -19.81 4.31
CA ARG A 307 -10.94 -19.31 5.68
C ARG A 307 -9.59 -19.21 6.40
N LYS A 308 -8.70 -20.19 6.23
CA LYS A 308 -7.34 -20.15 6.79
C LYS A 308 -6.48 -19.05 6.18
N LEU A 309 -6.59 -18.82 4.87
CA LEU A 309 -5.85 -17.76 4.18
C LEU A 309 -6.38 -16.37 4.59
N ASN A 310 -7.69 -16.21 4.68
CA ASN A 310 -8.32 -14.97 5.12
C ASN A 310 -8.05 -14.70 6.61
N GLY A 311 -8.11 -15.72 7.46
CA GLY A 311 -7.74 -15.62 8.88
C GLY A 311 -6.26 -15.34 9.14
N ASN A 312 -5.37 -15.64 8.16
CA ASN A 312 -3.93 -15.34 8.21
C ASN A 312 -3.54 -14.33 7.13
N PHE A 313 -4.41 -13.36 6.84
CA PHE A 313 -4.22 -12.43 5.72
C PHE A 313 -2.88 -11.70 5.76
N GLY A 314 -2.45 -11.29 6.96
CA GLY A 314 -1.17 -10.65 7.08
C GLY A 314 0.03 -11.57 6.76
N THR A 315 -0.08 -12.90 6.86
CA THR A 315 1.01 -13.83 6.51
C THR A 315 1.24 -13.82 5.01
N LEU A 316 0.17 -13.68 4.23
CA LEU A 316 0.24 -13.41 2.79
C LEU A 316 0.99 -12.10 2.53
N GLY A 317 0.70 -11.07 3.33
CA GLY A 317 1.41 -9.80 3.31
C GLY A 317 2.92 -9.91 3.55
N TYR A 318 3.35 -10.64 4.58
CA TYR A 318 4.78 -10.92 4.82
C TYR A 318 5.45 -11.65 3.65
N PHE A 319 4.73 -12.57 3.01
CA PHE A 319 5.23 -13.25 1.81
C PHE A 319 5.42 -12.27 0.65
N ILE A 320 4.47 -11.36 0.43
CA ILE A 320 4.54 -10.31 -0.59
C ILE A 320 5.74 -9.39 -0.33
N ILE A 321 5.91 -8.87 0.89
CA ILE A 321 7.06 -8.03 1.26
C ILE A 321 8.37 -8.78 1.02
N SER A 322 8.47 -10.03 1.50
CA SER A 322 9.68 -10.84 1.34
C SER A 322 10.00 -11.08 -0.13
N PHE A 323 8.99 -11.32 -0.96
CA PHE A 323 9.15 -11.50 -2.39
C PHE A 323 9.66 -10.22 -3.08
N PHE A 324 9.09 -9.06 -2.77
CA PHE A 324 9.55 -7.78 -3.31
C PHE A 324 10.96 -7.42 -2.83
N ALA A 325 11.25 -7.59 -1.53
CA ALA A 325 12.57 -7.34 -0.96
C ALA A 325 13.63 -8.24 -1.59
N CYS A 326 13.36 -9.54 -1.74
CA CYS A 326 14.25 -10.47 -2.42
C CYS A 326 14.46 -10.10 -3.89
N SER A 327 13.38 -9.74 -4.61
CA SER A 327 13.46 -9.30 -6.00
C SER A 327 14.35 -8.06 -6.15
N TRP A 328 14.21 -7.10 -5.23
CA TRP A 328 15.02 -5.88 -5.20
C TRP A 328 16.48 -6.15 -4.86
N ILE A 329 16.76 -6.97 -3.84
CA ILE A 329 18.12 -7.37 -3.47
C ILE A 329 18.80 -8.13 -4.61
N LEU A 330 18.12 -9.09 -5.22
CA LEU A 330 18.63 -9.84 -6.36
C LEU A 330 18.92 -8.92 -7.55
N SER A 331 18.05 -7.94 -7.78
CA SER A 331 18.25 -6.93 -8.82
C SER A 331 19.49 -6.06 -8.57
N ILE A 332 19.70 -5.58 -7.34
CA ILE A 332 20.90 -4.82 -6.96
C ILE A 332 22.16 -5.70 -7.02
N ALA A 333 22.08 -6.94 -6.52
CA ALA A 333 23.18 -7.88 -6.52
C ALA A 333 23.61 -8.21 -7.95
N PHE A 334 22.66 -8.46 -8.85
CA PHE A 334 22.92 -8.67 -10.27
C PHE A 334 23.53 -7.44 -10.94
N TYR A 335 23.08 -6.24 -10.57
CA TYR A 335 23.65 -4.97 -11.05
C TYR A 335 25.11 -4.80 -10.63
N LYS A 336 25.43 -5.08 -9.35
CA LYS A 336 26.82 -5.00 -8.84
C LYS A 336 27.71 -6.11 -9.41
N TRP A 337 27.19 -7.33 -9.56
CA TRP A 337 27.94 -8.46 -10.11
C TRP A 337 28.31 -8.23 -11.58
N GLN A 338 27.43 -7.66 -12.39
CA GLN A 338 27.72 -7.35 -13.80
C GLN A 338 28.70 -6.18 -14.02
N ARG A 339 29.26 -5.53 -12.98
CA ARG A 339 30.21 -4.40 -13.08
C ARG A 339 29.83 -3.36 -14.15
N LEU A 340 28.56 -2.95 -14.18
CA LEU A 340 28.11 -1.94 -15.15
C LEU A 340 28.64 -0.53 -14.87
N ASP A 341 29.30 -0.32 -13.74
CA ASP A 341 30.03 0.91 -13.45
C ASP A 341 31.27 1.08 -14.37
N ASP A 342 31.78 -0.01 -14.96
CA ASP A 342 32.98 -0.01 -15.83
C ASP A 342 32.66 0.11 -17.33
N LEU A 343 31.38 0.11 -17.73
CA LEU A 343 31.01 0.34 -19.13
C LEU A 343 31.05 1.83 -19.41
N GLN A 344 32.27 2.33 -19.67
CA GLN A 344 32.49 3.57 -20.39
C GLN A 344 31.58 3.56 -21.62
N VAL A 345 30.57 4.42 -21.60
CA VAL A 345 29.90 4.84 -22.82
C VAL A 345 31.01 5.54 -23.59
N LEU A 346 31.53 4.87 -24.62
CA LEU A 346 32.26 5.56 -25.68
C LEU A 346 31.26 6.58 -26.22
N ASP A 347 31.45 7.84 -25.86
CA ASP A 347 30.79 8.95 -26.53
C ASP A 347 31.13 8.80 -28.02
N ASP A 348 30.10 8.79 -28.86
CA ASP A 348 30.17 8.84 -30.32
C ASP A 348 30.79 10.19 -30.78
N LEU A 349 32.07 10.42 -30.48
CA LEU A 349 32.84 11.59 -30.92
C LEU A 349 34.19 11.24 -31.56
N GLU A 350 34.40 9.99 -31.99
CA GLU A 350 35.56 9.61 -32.82
C GLU A 350 35.17 8.87 -34.10
N ILE A 351 34.04 9.26 -34.72
CA ILE A 351 33.80 9.03 -36.15
C ILE A 351 33.74 10.38 -36.84
N GLN A 352 34.86 11.11 -36.84
CA GLN A 352 35.28 12.12 -37.82
C GLN A 352 36.51 12.88 -37.29
N ALA A 353 37.69 12.30 -37.49
CA ALA A 353 38.95 13.03 -37.62
C ALA A 353 39.89 12.26 -38.55
#